data_AF-J7QUH5-F1
#
_entry.id   AF-J7QUH5-F1
#
_cell.length_a   1.000
_cell.length_b   1.000
_cell.length_c   1.000
_cell.angle_alpha   90.00
_cell.angle_beta   90.00
_cell.angle_gamma   90.00
#
_symmetry.space_group_name_H-M   'P 1'
#
loop_
_entity.id
_entity.type
_entity.pdbx_description
1 polymer ?
#
loop_
_entity_poly.entity_id
_entity_poly.type
_entity_poly.pdbx_seq_one_letter_code
_entity_poly.pdbx_strand_id
1 'polypeptide(L)'
;MRMHVPTSKAGFSKLAPLDVFWAIAAPIVALALRDPNFLEAHDLTEGIPASYLYVLVTIICAIPAFLVFRISDGMNHLFSVHDAFAVCGAVAATVASSSLFLFVLTRLDGVPRSTPLICGLVLGAGLIVDRAIARVYHQKLNAHKAKRCAIATPQDLRRIVLIGADRFSALTIKLLDHQRPRTTQVVAALDPRDALIGRAIAGVKIVGLVEDFEAIVDEYAVHGIEIDEVWLSDDVTSLSDDILERVSEQCGERGLRFTRISEALNLAPSVVRASGDWRSDADDPMRLGGYFKLKRIIDLIGAGALLLALMPLTLIAAYLVLVDVGAPMIFWQQRIGQNGRRFLLYKFRTYHAPYDKHGRKIPEDQRLSKIGRAIRAARLDEIPQLLNVLIGDMSLIGPRPLLPHDQPSDPRRRLLARPGITGWAQLNGGTIVTPDEKDALDIWYIHHASIWLDLKIVVSTFLFAFKGEKVNDLVLQQAMRWRNENATVTRFVQAEQFAPESLLEARSRY
;
A
#
# COMPACT_ATOMS: atom_id res chain seq x y z
N MET A 1 -14.91 -7.52 5.86
CA MET A 1 -14.34 -6.63 6.91
C MET A 1 -13.89 -5.35 6.22
N ARG A 2 -14.64 -4.24 6.31
CA ARG A 2 -14.24 -2.97 5.69
C ARG A 2 -13.07 -2.40 6.51
N MET A 3 -11.85 -2.53 5.98
CA MET A 3 -10.68 -1.92 6.58
C MET A 3 -10.75 -0.41 6.40
N HIS A 4 -10.89 0.33 7.51
CA HIS A 4 -10.47 1.72 7.53
C HIS A 4 -8.97 1.75 7.77
N VAL A 5 -8.24 2.14 6.72
CA VAL A 5 -6.80 2.37 6.74
C VAL A 5 -6.53 3.64 7.57
N PRO A 6 -5.52 3.69 8.44
CA PRO A 6 -5.05 4.96 8.97
C PRO A 6 -4.28 5.65 7.83
N THR A 7 -4.94 6.54 7.12
CA THR A 7 -4.29 7.36 6.12
C THR A 7 -3.39 8.38 6.81
N SER A 8 -2.18 8.51 6.28
CA SER A 8 -1.15 9.49 6.62
C SER A 8 -1.52 10.92 6.21
N LYS A 9 -2.78 11.34 6.42
CA LYS A 9 -3.12 12.75 6.46
C LYS A 9 -3.22 13.12 7.92
N ALA A 10 -2.58 14.21 8.30
CA ALA A 10 -2.92 14.98 9.49
C ALA A 10 -4.38 15.45 9.38
N GLY A 11 -5.31 14.51 9.48
CA GLY A 11 -6.72 14.76 9.71
C GLY A 11 -6.91 14.61 11.20
N PHE A 12 -7.53 15.61 11.81
CA PHE A 12 -8.08 15.52 13.15
C PHE A 12 -8.72 14.14 13.35
N SER A 13 -8.16 13.34 14.26
CA SER A 13 -8.74 12.06 14.64
C SER A 13 -10.22 12.28 14.99
N LYS A 14 -11.11 11.39 14.56
CA LYS A 14 -12.52 11.48 14.99
C LYS A 14 -12.56 11.46 16.52
N LEU A 15 -13.15 12.48 17.13
CA LEU A 15 -13.40 12.52 18.57
C LEU A 15 -14.23 11.30 18.96
N ALA A 16 -13.91 10.68 20.10
CA ALA A 16 -14.71 9.57 20.59
C ALA A 16 -16.13 10.08 20.90
N PRO A 17 -17.19 9.30 20.61
CA PRO A 17 -18.55 9.69 20.97
C PRO A 17 -18.70 10.04 22.46
N LEU A 18 -17.96 9.34 23.33
CA LEU A 18 -17.92 9.60 24.77
C LEU A 18 -17.21 10.92 25.13
N ASP A 19 -16.12 11.28 24.45
CA ASP A 19 -15.45 12.55 24.67
C ASP A 19 -16.37 13.72 24.26
N VAL A 20 -17.10 13.59 23.14
CA VAL A 20 -18.11 14.59 22.71
C VAL A 20 -19.27 14.67 23.69
N PHE A 21 -19.71 13.52 24.23
CA PHE A 21 -20.74 13.48 25.26
C PHE A 21 -20.32 14.31 26.48
N TRP A 22 -19.10 14.12 27.00
CA TRP A 22 -18.62 14.88 28.15
C TRP A 22 -18.38 16.36 27.86
N ALA A 23 -17.95 16.72 26.65
CA ALA A 23 -17.84 18.13 26.23
C ALA A 23 -19.19 18.87 26.34
N ILE A 24 -20.31 18.18 26.08
CA ILE A 24 -21.66 18.73 26.15
C ILE A 24 -22.24 18.62 27.57
N ALA A 25 -22.09 17.46 28.21
CA ALA A 25 -22.69 17.17 29.51
C ALA A 25 -22.04 17.95 30.65
N ALA A 26 -20.71 18.11 30.65
CA ALA A 26 -20.00 18.75 31.76
C ALA A 26 -20.43 20.20 32.05
N PRO A 27 -20.54 21.13 31.08
CA PRO A 27 -20.99 22.49 31.36
C PRO A 27 -22.45 22.57 31.84
N ILE A 28 -23.31 21.67 31.35
CA ILE A 28 -24.72 21.57 31.79
C ILE A 28 -24.80 21.08 33.23
N VAL A 29 -24.06 20.01 33.56
CA VAL A 29 -23.99 19.46 34.93
C VAL A 29 -23.39 20.49 35.90
N ALA A 30 -22.36 21.22 35.49
CA ALA A 30 -21.75 22.26 36.32
C ALA A 30 -22.73 23.40 36.65
N LEU A 31 -23.54 23.81 35.67
CA LEU A 31 -24.61 24.80 35.90
C LEU A 31 -25.70 24.24 36.78
N ALA A 32 -26.17 23.01 36.56
CA ALA A 32 -27.21 22.38 37.37
C ALA A 32 -26.77 22.16 38.83
N LEU A 33 -25.49 21.84 39.07
CA LEU A 33 -24.93 21.69 40.42
C LEU A 33 -24.77 23.02 41.15
N ARG A 34 -24.53 24.11 40.42
CA ARG A 34 -24.44 25.44 41.01
C ARG A 34 -25.85 26.03 41.21
N ASP A 35 -26.67 26.04 40.17
CA ASP A 35 -27.97 26.69 40.15
C ASP A 35 -29.08 25.68 39.84
N PRO A 36 -29.80 25.19 40.88
CA PRO A 36 -30.86 24.20 40.71
C PRO A 36 -32.01 24.70 39.82
N ASN A 37 -32.22 26.02 39.74
CA ASN A 37 -33.30 26.64 38.99
C ASN A 37 -32.94 26.85 37.50
N PHE A 38 -31.74 26.45 37.07
CA PHE A 38 -31.29 26.52 35.68
C PHE A 38 -32.19 25.74 34.70
N LEU A 39 -32.87 24.69 35.17
CA LEU A 39 -33.76 23.86 34.35
C LEU A 39 -35.20 24.40 34.26
N GLU A 40 -35.52 25.50 34.96
CA GLU A 40 -36.82 26.16 34.81
C GLU A 40 -36.87 26.93 33.49
N ALA A 41 -37.95 26.75 32.72
CA ALA A 41 -38.10 27.32 31.40
C ALA A 41 -38.02 28.85 31.43
N HIS A 42 -36.88 29.38 30.98
CA HIS A 42 -36.71 30.82 30.80
C HIS A 42 -37.42 31.28 29.53
N ASP A 43 -38.16 32.38 29.63
CA ASP A 43 -38.87 32.98 28.51
C ASP A 43 -37.84 33.54 27.50
N LEU A 44 -37.69 32.88 26.35
CA LEU A 44 -36.66 33.20 25.34
C LEU A 44 -36.88 34.53 24.62
N THR A 45 -37.90 35.29 25.02
CA THR A 45 -38.29 36.59 24.47
C THR A 45 -37.44 37.75 24.98
N GLU A 46 -36.74 37.60 26.12
CA GLU A 46 -35.90 38.65 26.73
C GLU A 46 -34.40 38.60 26.34
N GLY A 47 -33.98 37.60 25.55
CA GLY A 47 -32.60 37.42 25.09
C GLY A 47 -32.00 36.07 25.49
N ILE A 48 -30.79 35.77 25.00
CA ILE A 48 -30.09 34.51 25.33
C ILE A 48 -29.49 34.64 26.75
N PRO A 49 -29.90 33.80 27.73
CA PRO A 49 -29.35 33.90 29.08
C PRO A 49 -27.85 33.56 29.12
N ALA A 50 -27.11 34.21 30.02
CA ALA A 50 -25.66 34.04 30.15
C ALA A 50 -25.23 32.58 30.40
N SER A 51 -26.10 31.78 31.03
CA SER A 51 -25.91 30.36 31.27
C SER A 51 -25.90 29.53 29.98
N TYR A 52 -26.78 29.80 29.02
CA TYR A 52 -26.78 29.14 27.70
C TYR A 52 -25.55 29.54 26.88
N LEU A 53 -25.15 30.81 26.97
CA LEU A 53 -23.92 31.30 26.34
C LEU A 53 -22.69 30.60 26.92
N TYR A 54 -22.65 30.38 28.24
CA TYR A 54 -21.58 29.63 28.90
C TYR A 54 -21.45 28.20 28.37
N VAL A 55 -22.57 27.48 28.23
CA VAL A 55 -22.59 26.11 27.68
C VAL A 55 -22.08 26.11 26.25
N LEU A 56 -22.60 27.00 25.40
CA LEU A 56 -22.22 27.08 23.99
C LEU A 56 -20.72 27.36 23.82
N VAL A 57 -20.20 28.37 24.51
CA VAL A 57 -18.78 28.73 24.46
C VAL A 57 -17.90 27.58 24.95
N THR A 58 -18.29 26.92 26.05
CA THR A 58 -17.51 25.81 26.61
C THR A 58 -17.45 24.63 25.64
N ILE A 59 -18.55 24.27 24.96
CA ILE A 59 -18.57 23.22 23.94
C ILE A 59 -17.65 23.60 22.75
N ILE A 60 -17.73 24.85 22.28
CA ILE A 60 -16.92 25.35 21.17
C ILE A 60 -15.42 25.32 21.53
N CYS A 61 -15.06 25.62 22.77
CA CYS A 61 -13.68 25.58 23.26
C CYS A 61 -13.16 24.16 23.53
N ALA A 62 -14.03 23.24 23.96
CA ALA A 62 -13.66 21.86 24.30
C ALA A 62 -13.20 21.07 23.07
N ILE A 63 -13.89 21.23 21.93
CA ILE A 63 -13.60 20.47 20.70
C ILE A 63 -12.17 20.72 20.20
N PRO A 64 -11.70 21.96 19.99
CA PRO A 64 -10.31 22.24 19.64
C PRO A 64 -9.31 21.78 20.70
N ALA A 65 -9.61 21.95 21.98
CA ALA A 65 -8.72 21.51 23.06
C ALA A 65 -8.51 19.99 23.00
N PHE A 66 -9.56 19.21 22.78
CA PHE A 66 -9.45 17.74 22.70
C PHE A 66 -8.65 17.28 21.49
N LEU A 67 -8.74 18.04 20.40
CA LEU A 67 -7.98 17.79 19.17
C LEU A 67 -6.48 18.15 19.34
N VAL A 68 -6.17 19.28 19.98
CA VAL A 68 -4.79 19.72 20.23
C VAL A 68 -4.07 18.78 21.18
N PHE A 69 -4.73 18.39 22.28
CA PHE A 69 -4.18 17.48 23.28
C PHE A 69 -4.36 15.99 22.92
N ARG A 70 -4.95 15.69 21.75
CA ARG A 70 -5.08 14.35 21.16
C ARG A 70 -5.67 13.29 22.11
N ILE A 71 -6.69 13.68 22.89
CA ILE A 71 -7.30 12.82 23.91
C ILE A 71 -7.95 11.54 23.33
N SER A 72 -8.33 11.59 22.06
CA SER A 72 -8.89 10.49 21.26
C SER A 72 -7.94 9.31 21.06
N ASP A 73 -6.63 9.53 21.09
CA ASP A 73 -5.63 8.49 20.86
C ASP A 73 -5.42 7.57 22.09
N GLY A 74 -5.82 8.05 23.28
CA GLY A 74 -5.64 7.37 24.57
C GLY A 74 -6.74 6.36 24.94
N MET A 75 -7.69 6.05 24.04
CA MET A 75 -8.73 5.02 24.29
C MET A 75 -8.24 3.57 24.13
N ASN A 76 -6.93 3.35 24.15
CA ASN A 76 -6.35 2.01 24.06
C ASN A 76 -6.19 1.39 25.46
N HIS A 77 -6.02 0.07 25.48
CA HIS A 77 -5.99 -0.80 26.67
C HIS A 77 -4.88 -0.51 27.71
N LEU A 78 -4.02 0.49 27.46
CA LEU A 78 -2.93 0.95 28.31
C LEU A 78 -3.14 2.42 28.66
N PHE A 79 -4.11 2.72 29.52
CA PHE A 79 -4.22 4.05 30.13
C PHE A 79 -3.00 4.26 31.05
N SER A 80 -2.05 5.07 30.60
CA SER A 80 -0.83 5.43 31.33
C SER A 80 -1.06 6.71 32.14
N VAL A 81 -0.24 6.94 33.17
CA VAL A 81 -0.21 8.21 33.91
C VAL A 81 0.03 9.40 32.95
N HIS A 82 0.76 9.17 31.86
CA HIS A 82 0.98 10.15 30.81
C HIS A 82 -0.31 10.58 30.08
N ASP A 83 -1.28 9.68 29.92
CA ASP A 83 -2.56 10.00 29.27
C ASP A 83 -3.46 10.82 30.21
N ALA A 84 -3.33 10.63 31.52
CA ALA A 84 -4.00 11.47 32.51
C ALA A 84 -3.52 12.92 32.43
N PHE A 85 -2.22 13.17 32.21
CA PHE A 85 -1.69 14.52 32.00
C PHE A 85 -2.25 15.19 30.74
N ALA A 86 -2.41 14.45 29.64
CA ALA A 86 -3.02 14.98 28.43
C ALA A 86 -4.50 15.38 28.65
N VAL A 87 -5.25 14.55 29.39
CA VAL A 87 -6.64 14.88 29.79
C VAL A 87 -6.67 16.12 30.68
N CYS A 88 -5.82 16.18 31.71
CA CYS A 88 -5.72 17.35 32.58
C CYS A 88 -5.37 18.63 31.80
N GLY A 89 -4.42 18.56 30.87
CA GLY A 89 -4.02 19.67 30.01
C GLY A 89 -5.18 20.17 29.14
N ALA A 90 -5.95 19.26 28.54
CA ALA A 90 -7.08 19.64 27.72
C ALA A 90 -8.26 20.22 28.50
N VAL A 91 -8.53 19.67 29.69
CA VAL A 91 -9.54 20.21 30.61
C VAL A 91 -9.16 21.63 31.03
N ALA A 92 -7.90 21.84 31.43
CA ALA A 92 -7.39 23.16 31.80
C ALA A 92 -7.48 24.14 30.63
N ALA A 93 -7.08 23.74 29.42
CA ALA A 93 -7.18 24.57 28.23
C ALA A 93 -8.64 24.91 27.88
N THR A 94 -9.55 23.95 28.01
CA THR A 94 -10.99 24.16 27.77
C THR A 94 -11.56 25.19 28.75
N VAL A 95 -11.30 25.03 30.04
CA VAL A 95 -11.79 25.94 31.09
C VAL A 95 -11.18 27.33 30.95
N ALA A 96 -9.87 27.42 30.69
CA ALA A 96 -9.18 28.70 30.53
C ALA A 96 -9.67 29.46 29.29
N SER A 97 -9.79 28.78 28.15
CA SER A 97 -10.25 29.40 26.91
C SER A 97 -11.72 29.79 26.95
N SER A 98 -12.60 28.96 27.53
CA SER A 98 -14.02 29.32 27.66
C SER A 98 -14.23 30.48 28.64
N SER A 99 -13.48 30.50 29.75
CA SER A 99 -13.52 31.61 30.72
C SER A 99 -13.00 32.91 30.13
N LEU A 100 -11.89 32.87 29.39
CA LEU A 100 -11.33 34.03 28.72
C LEU A 100 -12.30 34.57 27.66
N PHE A 101 -12.89 33.69 26.85
CA PHE A 101 -13.81 34.07 25.78
C PHE A 101 -15.09 34.72 26.34
N LEU A 102 -15.67 34.16 27.40
CA LEU A 102 -16.81 34.76 28.09
C LEU A 102 -16.46 36.07 28.79
N PHE A 103 -15.25 36.18 29.36
CA PHE A 103 -14.80 37.43 29.95
C PHE A 103 -14.69 38.54 28.90
N VAL A 104 -14.22 38.22 27.68
CA VAL A 104 -14.16 39.19 26.58
C VAL A 104 -15.55 39.60 26.11
N LEU A 105 -16.48 38.64 25.97
CA LEU A 105 -17.81 38.90 25.42
C LEU A 105 -18.77 39.58 26.40
N THR A 106 -18.80 39.09 27.64
CA THR A 106 -19.82 39.49 28.63
C THR A 106 -19.22 39.88 29.98
N ARG A 107 -17.89 40.01 30.08
CA ARG A 107 -17.18 40.19 31.37
C ARG A 107 -17.49 39.13 32.42
N LEU A 108 -17.95 37.96 31.98
CA LEU A 108 -18.45 36.88 32.84
C LEU A 108 -19.73 37.25 33.64
N ASP A 109 -20.44 38.30 33.24
CA ASP A 109 -21.67 38.73 33.91
C ASP A 109 -22.76 37.66 33.76
N GLY A 110 -23.41 37.31 34.87
CA GLY A 110 -24.46 36.28 34.93
C GLY A 110 -23.95 34.84 35.08
N VAL A 111 -22.63 34.60 35.15
CA VAL A 111 -22.08 33.26 35.42
C VAL A 111 -21.31 33.26 36.76
N PRO A 112 -21.66 32.39 37.73
CA PRO A 112 -20.91 32.26 38.98
C PRO A 112 -19.45 31.90 38.72
N ARG A 113 -18.52 32.57 39.43
CA ARG A 113 -17.07 32.36 39.26
C ARG A 113 -16.61 30.93 39.58
N SER A 114 -17.40 30.17 40.33
CA SER A 114 -17.14 28.76 40.64
C SER A 114 -17.54 27.80 39.51
N THR A 115 -18.41 28.22 38.58
CA THR A 115 -18.93 27.35 37.51
C THR A 115 -17.84 26.80 36.60
N PRO A 116 -16.84 27.58 36.12
CA PRO A 116 -15.73 27.06 35.33
C PRO A 116 -14.90 26.00 36.07
N LEU A 117 -14.69 26.16 37.38
CA LEU A 117 -13.96 25.20 38.20
C LEU A 117 -14.73 23.87 38.33
N ILE A 118 -16.03 23.95 38.63
CA ILE A 118 -16.91 22.79 38.73
C ILE A 118 -16.98 22.06 37.36
N CYS A 119 -17.10 22.81 36.27
CA CYS A 119 -17.08 22.26 34.92
C CYS A 119 -15.77 21.51 34.62
N GLY A 120 -14.62 22.08 35.01
CA GLY A 120 -13.32 21.41 34.86
C GLY A 120 -13.26 20.09 35.62
N LEU A 121 -13.73 20.07 36.88
CA LEU A 121 -13.75 18.86 37.71
C LEU A 121 -14.67 17.77 37.13
N VAL A 122 -15.89 18.14 36.73
CA VAL A 122 -16.85 17.20 36.13
C VAL A 122 -16.32 16.66 34.80
N LEU A 123 -15.76 17.54 33.96
CA LEU A 123 -15.21 17.15 32.66
C LEU A 123 -14.01 16.20 32.82
N GLY A 124 -13.07 16.54 33.70
CA GLY A 124 -11.90 15.69 33.97
C GLY A 124 -12.27 14.35 34.58
N ALA A 125 -13.16 14.35 35.58
CA ALA A 125 -13.63 13.11 36.20
C ALA A 125 -14.35 12.21 35.19
N GLY A 126 -15.26 12.77 34.38
CA GLY A 126 -15.97 12.02 33.34
C GLY A 126 -15.04 11.38 32.31
N LEU A 127 -14.09 12.16 31.77
CA LEU A 127 -13.12 11.67 30.79
C LEU A 127 -12.19 10.59 31.34
N ILE A 128 -11.82 10.65 32.62
CA ILE A 128 -10.98 9.64 33.30
C ILE A 128 -11.81 8.39 33.62
N VAL A 129 -13.02 8.56 34.15
CA VAL A 129 -13.92 7.45 34.51
C VAL A 129 -14.30 6.65 33.27
N ASP A 130 -14.63 7.30 32.15
CA ASP A 130 -14.94 6.58 30.90
C ASP A 130 -13.76 5.75 30.40
N ARG A 131 -12.53 6.27 30.52
CA ARG A 131 -11.30 5.54 30.16
C ARG A 131 -11.04 4.38 31.11
N ALA A 132 -11.28 4.57 32.40
CA ALA A 132 -11.19 3.50 33.39
C ALA A 132 -12.24 2.40 33.13
N ILE A 133 -13.48 2.77 32.82
CA ILE A 133 -14.56 1.84 32.46
C ILE A 133 -14.23 1.12 31.16
N ALA A 134 -13.78 1.83 30.13
CA ALA A 134 -13.36 1.24 28.86
C ALA A 134 -12.23 0.21 29.08
N ARG A 135 -11.24 0.54 29.93
CA ARG A 135 -10.16 -0.39 30.33
C ARG A 135 -10.72 -1.63 31.01
N VAL A 136 -11.59 -1.49 32.01
CA VAL A 136 -12.18 -2.61 32.75
C VAL A 136 -13.08 -3.47 31.83
N TYR A 137 -13.86 -2.84 30.96
CA TYR A 137 -14.75 -3.52 30.03
C TYR A 137 -13.94 -4.29 28.98
N HIS A 138 -12.87 -3.71 28.44
CA HIS A 138 -11.93 -4.40 27.57
C HIS A 138 -11.23 -5.56 28.28
N GLN A 139 -10.81 -5.39 29.53
CA GLN A 139 -10.24 -6.48 30.34
C GLN A 139 -11.24 -7.61 30.57
N LYS A 140 -12.52 -7.33 30.86
CA LYS A 140 -13.56 -8.35 31.07
C LYS A 140 -13.98 -9.06 29.77
N LEU A 141 -14.10 -8.33 28.67
CA LEU A 141 -14.34 -8.89 27.34
C LEU A 141 -13.18 -9.79 26.91
N ASN A 142 -11.94 -9.35 27.15
CA ASN A 142 -10.75 -10.14 26.89
C ASN A 142 -10.65 -11.35 27.83
N ALA A 143 -11.05 -11.25 29.10
CA ALA A 143 -11.10 -12.37 30.04
C ALA A 143 -12.14 -13.42 29.63
N HIS A 144 -13.32 -13.01 29.14
CA HIS A 144 -14.32 -13.94 28.59
C HIS A 144 -13.88 -14.56 27.26
N LYS A 145 -13.18 -13.80 26.42
CA LYS A 145 -12.55 -14.31 25.18
C LYS A 145 -11.31 -15.18 25.44
N ALA A 146 -10.64 -14.98 26.57
CA ALA A 146 -9.45 -15.72 27.01
C ALA A 146 -9.80 -17.03 27.72
N LYS A 147 -10.95 -17.14 28.38
CA LYS A 147 -11.45 -18.44 28.89
C LYS A 147 -11.65 -19.50 27.79
N ARG A 148 -11.63 -19.12 26.51
CA ARG A 148 -11.69 -20.02 25.34
C ARG A 148 -10.34 -20.27 24.65
N CYS A 149 -9.25 -19.64 25.09
CA CYS A 149 -7.95 -19.76 24.45
C CYS A 149 -6.85 -19.87 25.51
N ALA A 150 -5.98 -20.88 25.42
CA ALA A 150 -4.78 -20.93 26.23
C ALA A 150 -3.99 -19.61 26.02
N ILE A 151 -3.91 -18.77 27.04
CA ILE A 151 -2.94 -17.68 27.06
C ILE A 151 -1.59 -18.37 27.27
N ALA A 152 -0.59 -18.04 26.45
CA ALA A 152 0.77 -18.50 26.68
C ALA A 152 1.15 -18.15 28.12
N THR A 153 1.76 -19.08 28.85
CA THR A 153 2.25 -18.80 30.21
C THR A 153 3.17 -17.57 30.16
N PRO A 154 3.23 -16.71 31.19
CA PRO A 154 4.03 -15.48 31.14
C PRO A 154 5.51 -15.70 30.76
N GLN A 155 6.01 -16.92 30.95
CA GLN A 155 7.35 -17.39 30.57
C GLN A 155 7.52 -17.67 29.06
N ASP A 156 6.43 -17.84 28.31
CA ASP A 156 6.42 -18.13 26.86
C ASP A 156 6.07 -16.90 26.00
N LEU A 157 5.85 -15.74 26.63
CA LEU A 157 5.45 -14.52 25.95
C LEU A 157 6.68 -13.75 25.46
N ARG A 158 6.86 -13.70 24.14
CA ARG A 158 7.93 -12.93 23.50
C ARG A 158 7.56 -11.46 23.41
N ARG A 159 8.36 -10.60 24.01
CA ARG A 159 8.20 -9.15 24.04
C ARG A 159 9.12 -8.51 23.02
N ILE A 160 8.53 -7.70 22.16
CA ILE A 160 9.21 -7.16 20.98
C ILE A 160 9.18 -5.64 21.00
N VAL A 161 10.33 -5.04 20.69
CA VAL A 161 10.44 -3.61 20.35
C VAL A 161 10.50 -3.46 18.85
N LEU A 162 9.69 -2.55 18.30
CA LEU A 162 9.61 -2.32 16.87
C LEU A 162 10.33 -1.03 16.47
N ILE A 163 11.17 -1.08 15.45
CA ILE A 163 11.90 0.09 14.92
C ILE A 163 11.31 0.49 13.57
N GLY A 164 10.85 1.73 13.46
CA GLY A 164 10.26 2.32 12.26
C GLY A 164 8.74 2.33 12.29
N ALA A 165 8.15 3.50 12.48
CA ALA A 165 6.71 3.72 12.45
C ALA A 165 6.21 3.98 11.02
N ASP A 166 5.86 2.92 10.32
CA ASP A 166 5.31 2.98 8.96
C ASP A 166 4.04 2.12 8.80
N ARG A 167 3.56 2.00 7.58
CA ARG A 167 2.34 1.21 7.29
C ARG A 167 2.53 -0.28 7.51
N PHE A 168 3.75 -0.78 7.28
CA PHE A 168 4.08 -2.18 7.42
C PHE A 168 4.11 -2.57 8.90
N SER A 169 4.78 -1.78 9.72
CA SER A 169 4.77 -1.90 11.19
C SER A 169 3.37 -1.87 11.78
N ALA A 170 2.51 -0.95 11.33
CA ALA A 170 1.13 -0.87 11.78
C ALA A 170 0.30 -2.11 11.43
N LEU A 171 0.56 -2.74 10.28
CA LEU A 171 -0.08 -3.98 9.85
C LEU A 171 0.40 -5.14 10.72
N THR A 172 1.72 -5.24 10.94
CA THR A 172 2.35 -6.27 11.77
C THR A 172 1.80 -6.28 13.18
N ILE A 173 1.69 -5.12 13.83
CA ILE A 173 1.11 -5.00 15.17
C ILE A 173 -0.33 -5.55 15.20
N LYS A 174 -1.15 -5.16 14.22
CA LYS A 174 -2.54 -5.64 14.11
C LYS A 174 -2.63 -7.15 13.86
N LEU A 175 -1.69 -7.71 13.09
CA LEU A 175 -1.63 -9.15 12.85
C LEU A 175 -1.29 -9.90 14.14
N LEU A 176 -0.24 -9.48 14.85
CA LEU A 176 0.16 -10.08 16.12
C LEU A 176 -0.96 -9.99 17.18
N ASP A 177 -1.63 -8.84 17.27
CA ASP A 177 -2.76 -8.65 18.21
C ASP A 177 -3.94 -9.59 17.97
N HIS A 178 -4.12 -10.02 16.72
CA HIS A 178 -5.21 -10.90 16.29
C HIS A 178 -4.85 -12.39 16.36
N GLN A 179 -3.56 -12.74 16.49
CA GLN A 179 -3.12 -14.12 16.62
C GLN A 179 -3.58 -14.72 17.96
N ARG A 180 -3.94 -16.01 17.93
CA ARG A 180 -4.31 -16.81 19.11
C ARG A 180 -3.64 -18.19 19.02
N PRO A 181 -2.91 -18.65 20.05
CA PRO A 181 -2.59 -17.96 21.32
C PRO A 181 -1.65 -16.75 21.13
N ARG A 182 -1.69 -15.77 22.04
CA ARG A 182 -0.80 -14.60 22.02
C ARG A 182 0.56 -14.97 22.57
N THR A 183 1.44 -15.48 21.70
CA THR A 183 2.82 -15.83 22.03
C THR A 183 3.77 -14.64 21.89
N THR A 184 3.34 -13.60 21.20
CA THR A 184 4.18 -12.46 20.83
C THR A 184 3.43 -11.16 21.09
N GLN A 185 4.09 -10.20 21.73
CA GLN A 185 3.53 -8.89 22.06
C GLN A 185 4.52 -7.79 21.69
N VAL A 186 4.03 -6.77 20.98
CA VAL A 186 4.80 -5.55 20.73
C VAL A 186 4.61 -4.61 21.92
N VAL A 187 5.70 -4.23 22.57
CA VAL A 187 5.71 -3.47 23.81
C VAL A 187 5.90 -1.97 23.56
N ALA A 188 6.80 -1.63 22.64
CA ALA A 188 7.18 -0.26 22.33
C ALA A 188 7.57 -0.14 20.85
N ALA A 189 7.49 1.08 20.32
CA ALA A 189 8.04 1.43 19.02
C ALA A 189 9.08 2.55 19.15
N LEU A 190 10.08 2.55 18.27
CA LEU A 190 11.09 3.61 18.12
C LEU A 190 11.07 4.10 16.68
N ASP A 191 11.35 5.39 16.46
CA ASP A 191 11.40 5.97 15.12
C ASP A 191 12.52 7.00 15.00
N PRO A 192 13.25 7.07 13.87
CA PRO A 192 14.30 8.08 13.69
C PRO A 192 13.75 9.51 13.61
N ARG A 193 12.45 9.70 13.37
CA ARG A 193 11.83 11.01 13.24
C ARG A 193 11.33 11.49 14.60
N ASP A 194 11.99 12.50 15.16
CA ASP A 194 11.62 13.17 16.42
C ASP A 194 10.14 13.62 16.46
N ALA A 195 9.60 14.09 15.33
CA ALA A 195 8.20 14.52 15.21
C ALA A 195 7.15 13.43 15.52
N LEU A 196 7.57 12.15 15.58
CA LEU A 196 6.71 11.01 15.88
C LEU A 196 6.77 10.54 17.34
N ILE A 197 7.71 11.04 18.14
CA ILE A 197 7.82 10.69 19.56
C ILE A 197 6.53 11.06 20.30
N GLY A 198 6.09 10.17 21.19
CA GLY A 198 4.85 10.32 21.94
C GLY A 198 3.57 9.98 21.16
N ARG A 199 3.65 9.77 19.84
CA ARG A 199 2.52 9.27 19.04
C ARG A 199 2.36 7.76 19.22
N ALA A 200 1.25 7.20 18.73
CA ALA A 200 1.01 5.76 18.72
C ALA A 200 0.84 5.22 17.30
N ILE A 201 1.34 4.00 17.06
CA ILE A 201 1.19 3.21 15.85
C ILE A 201 0.40 1.94 16.17
N ALA A 202 -0.80 1.82 15.60
CA ALA A 202 -1.72 0.70 15.85
C ALA A 202 -1.94 0.36 17.35
N GLY A 203 -1.84 1.35 18.24
CA GLY A 203 -2.02 1.19 19.69
C GLY A 203 -0.72 1.05 20.49
N VAL A 204 0.43 0.94 19.84
CA VAL A 204 1.77 0.91 20.47
C VAL A 204 2.37 2.31 20.47
N LYS A 205 2.88 2.79 21.60
CA LYS A 205 3.48 4.13 21.73
C LYS A 205 4.89 4.16 21.11
N ILE A 206 5.21 5.26 20.43
CA ILE A 206 6.56 5.59 19.97
C ILE A 206 7.27 6.28 21.14
N VAL A 207 8.19 5.56 21.77
CA VAL A 207 8.74 5.90 23.09
C VAL A 207 9.90 6.89 22.99
N GLY A 208 10.72 6.77 21.95
CA GLY A 208 11.86 7.66 21.73
C GLY A 208 12.50 7.46 20.36
N LEU A 209 13.67 8.07 20.18
CA LEU A 209 14.48 7.91 18.98
C LEU A 209 15.11 6.52 18.94
N VAL A 210 15.52 6.09 17.75
CA VAL A 210 16.29 4.85 17.57
C VAL A 210 17.65 4.94 18.27
N GLU A 211 18.19 6.14 18.42
CA GLU A 211 19.46 6.40 19.10
C GLU A 211 19.37 6.18 20.62
N ASP A 212 18.19 6.37 21.21
CA ASP A 212 17.94 6.20 22.65
C ASP A 212 17.57 4.74 23.00
N PHE A 213 17.77 3.80 22.07
CA PHE A 213 17.36 2.41 22.23
C PHE A 213 17.85 1.79 23.54
N GLU A 214 19.12 2.00 23.88
CA GLU A 214 19.73 1.42 25.09
C GLU A 214 19.07 1.92 26.38
N ALA A 215 18.92 3.24 26.51
CA ALA A 215 18.28 3.86 27.68
C ALA A 215 16.84 3.36 27.85
N ILE A 216 16.12 3.15 26.73
CA ILE A 216 14.75 2.64 26.75
C ILE A 216 14.74 1.17 27.17
N VAL A 217 15.62 0.32 26.64
CA VAL A 217 15.69 -1.09 27.07
C VAL A 217 15.98 -1.19 28.57
N ASP A 218 16.89 -0.36 29.10
CA ASP A 218 17.21 -0.31 30.53
C ASP A 218 16.03 0.14 31.39
N GLU A 219 15.32 1.19 30.97
CA GLU A 219 14.11 1.65 31.65
C GLU A 219 13.05 0.54 31.72
N TYR A 220 12.83 -0.17 30.62
CA TYR A 220 11.88 -1.27 30.56
C TYR A 220 12.30 -2.45 31.44
N ALA A 221 13.59 -2.78 31.48
CA ALA A 221 14.13 -3.82 32.35
C ALA A 221 13.93 -3.49 33.84
N VAL A 222 14.15 -2.24 34.26
CA VAL A 222 13.88 -1.76 35.63
C VAL A 222 12.41 -1.92 36.01
N HIS A 223 11.51 -1.80 35.03
CA HIS A 223 10.07 -2.02 35.21
C HIS A 223 9.62 -3.49 35.09
N GLY A 224 10.56 -4.44 35.02
CA GLY A 224 10.28 -5.88 34.92
C GLY A 224 9.82 -6.32 33.52
N ILE A 225 10.05 -5.49 32.51
CA ILE A 225 9.73 -5.77 31.11
C ILE A 225 11.02 -6.13 30.38
N GLU A 226 11.41 -7.40 30.49
CA GLU A 226 12.47 -7.97 29.66
C GLU A 226 12.03 -8.00 28.19
N ILE A 227 12.91 -7.58 27.29
CA ILE A 227 12.68 -7.58 25.84
C ILE A 227 13.40 -8.80 25.26
N ASP A 228 12.77 -9.54 24.37
CA ASP A 228 13.34 -10.76 23.77
C ASP A 228 13.87 -10.52 22.35
N GLU A 229 13.12 -9.73 21.56
CA GLU A 229 13.40 -9.50 20.15
C GLU A 229 13.22 -8.02 19.78
N VAL A 230 13.96 -7.58 18.76
CA VAL A 230 13.87 -6.25 18.16
C VAL A 230 13.59 -6.41 16.68
N TRP A 231 12.47 -5.85 16.23
CA TRP A 231 12.02 -5.97 14.85
C TRP A 231 12.20 -4.65 14.10
N LEU A 232 13.02 -4.66 13.05
CA LEU A 232 13.23 -3.52 12.17
C LEU A 232 12.26 -3.56 10.99
N SER A 233 11.56 -2.47 10.74
CA SER A 233 10.74 -2.37 9.54
C SER A 233 11.57 -2.23 8.27
N ASP A 234 11.16 -2.92 7.22
CA ASP A 234 11.82 -2.96 5.91
C ASP A 234 11.66 -1.67 5.09
N ASP A 235 10.72 -0.79 5.45
CA ASP A 235 10.42 0.47 4.75
C ASP A 235 11.10 1.70 5.41
N VAL A 236 12.04 1.47 6.33
CA VAL A 236 12.78 2.57 6.98
C VAL A 236 13.86 3.09 6.05
N THR A 237 13.47 4.03 5.18
CA THR A 237 14.34 4.67 4.19
C THR A 237 15.28 5.74 4.76
N SER A 238 15.17 6.07 6.06
CA SER A 238 15.84 7.22 6.67
C SER A 238 16.86 6.88 7.76
N LEU A 239 17.14 5.60 8.01
CA LEU A 239 18.19 5.20 8.97
C LEU A 239 19.53 5.14 8.24
N SER A 240 20.54 5.85 8.75
CA SER A 240 21.92 5.67 8.29
C SER A 240 22.42 4.29 8.70
N ASP A 241 23.24 3.67 7.86
CA ASP A 241 23.83 2.35 8.12
C ASP A 241 24.56 2.32 9.47
N ASP A 242 25.22 3.43 9.86
CA ASP A 242 25.89 3.58 11.15
C ASP A 242 24.96 3.44 12.37
N ILE A 243 23.69 3.87 12.26
CA ILE A 243 22.72 3.75 13.36
C ILE A 243 22.25 2.29 13.49
N LEU A 244 22.04 1.64 12.34
CA LEU A 244 21.62 0.24 12.29
C LEU A 244 22.71 -0.68 12.84
N GLU A 245 23.97 -0.42 12.50
CA GLU A 245 25.11 -1.17 13.02
C GLU A 245 25.21 -1.03 14.54
N ARG A 246 25.13 0.20 15.08
CA ARG A 246 25.13 0.44 16.53
C ARG A 246 24.00 -0.29 17.26
N VAL A 247 22.76 -0.21 16.75
CA VAL A 247 21.62 -0.90 17.37
C VAL A 247 21.79 -2.42 17.29
N SER A 248 22.32 -2.93 16.18
CA SER A 248 22.58 -4.37 16.01
C SER A 248 23.67 -4.86 16.97
N GLU A 249 24.73 -4.08 17.18
CA GLU A 249 25.78 -4.37 18.17
C GLU A 249 25.20 -4.37 19.59
N GLN A 250 24.44 -3.35 19.97
CA GLN A 250 23.76 -3.26 21.28
C GLN A 250 22.80 -4.43 21.51
N CYS A 251 22.08 -4.88 20.46
CA CYS A 251 21.26 -6.09 20.54
C CYS A 251 22.12 -7.34 20.77
N GLY A 252 23.25 -7.45 20.06
CA GLY A 252 24.18 -8.57 20.18
C GLY A 252 24.78 -8.72 21.58
N GLU A 253 25.21 -7.62 22.19
CA GLU A 253 25.76 -7.60 23.56
C GLU A 253 24.76 -8.08 24.62
N ARG A 254 23.47 -7.78 24.42
CA ARG A 254 22.38 -8.14 25.34
C ARG A 254 21.71 -9.49 25.01
N GLY A 255 22.17 -10.19 23.97
CA GLY A 255 21.56 -11.43 23.51
C GLY A 255 20.15 -11.25 22.91
N LEU A 256 19.80 -10.03 22.49
CA LEU A 256 18.52 -9.72 21.85
C LEU A 256 18.54 -10.15 20.39
N ARG A 257 17.46 -10.77 19.93
CA ARG A 257 17.34 -11.13 18.51
C ARG A 257 16.96 -9.91 17.69
N PHE A 258 17.86 -9.45 16.84
CA PHE A 258 17.59 -8.40 15.86
C PHE A 258 17.15 -9.02 14.53
N THR A 259 15.96 -8.66 14.03
CA THR A 259 15.41 -9.26 12.80
C THR A 259 14.57 -8.25 12.03
N ARG A 260 14.50 -8.35 10.70
CA ARG A 260 13.56 -7.52 9.92
C ARG A 260 12.13 -8.05 10.05
N ILE A 261 11.14 -7.17 9.99
CA ILE A 261 9.72 -7.58 10.04
C ILE A 261 9.40 -8.58 8.92
N SER A 262 9.92 -8.37 7.71
CA SER A 262 9.71 -9.29 6.59
C SER A 262 10.28 -10.68 6.87
N GLU A 263 11.42 -10.78 7.54
CA GLU A 263 12.04 -12.04 7.90
C GLU A 263 11.31 -12.71 9.07
N ALA A 264 10.97 -11.95 10.11
CA ALA A 264 10.24 -12.43 11.27
C ALA A 264 8.85 -13.00 10.92
N LEU A 265 8.18 -12.39 9.93
CA LEU A 265 6.90 -12.86 9.41
C LEU A 265 7.04 -13.89 8.27
N ASN A 266 8.27 -14.29 7.92
CA ASN A 266 8.57 -15.18 6.80
C ASN A 266 7.98 -14.70 5.46
N LEU A 267 7.92 -13.38 5.29
CA LEU A 267 7.50 -12.64 4.10
C LEU A 267 8.67 -12.32 3.17
N ALA A 268 9.90 -12.41 3.65
CA ALA A 268 11.06 -12.48 2.78
C ALA A 268 10.75 -13.53 1.72
N PRO A 269 10.80 -13.19 0.42
CA PRO A 269 10.50 -14.14 -0.62
C PRO A 269 11.38 -15.36 -0.34
N SER A 270 10.76 -16.51 -0.09
CA SER A 270 11.45 -17.76 -0.32
C SER A 270 11.78 -17.65 -1.79
N VAL A 271 13.03 -17.27 -2.07
CA VAL A 271 13.59 -17.32 -3.39
C VAL A 271 13.56 -18.81 -3.65
N VAL A 272 12.45 -19.29 -4.23
CA VAL A 272 12.52 -20.33 -5.23
C VAL A 272 13.52 -19.74 -6.18
N ARG A 273 14.79 -20.11 -5.98
CA ARG A 273 15.82 -20.00 -7.00
C ARG A 273 15.22 -20.84 -8.11
N ALA A 274 14.41 -20.21 -8.96
CA ALA A 274 14.31 -20.62 -10.33
C ALA A 274 15.78 -20.79 -10.72
N SER A 275 16.16 -22.03 -10.98
CA SER A 275 17.51 -22.48 -11.30
C SER A 275 17.96 -21.81 -12.59
N GLY A 276 18.27 -20.52 -12.48
CA GLY A 276 18.39 -19.57 -13.56
C GLY A 276 18.52 -18.18 -12.93
N ASP A 277 19.75 -17.84 -12.57
CA ASP A 277 20.16 -16.48 -12.26
C ASP A 277 19.92 -15.61 -13.52
N TRP A 278 18.72 -15.05 -13.66
CA TRP A 278 18.37 -14.19 -14.81
C TRP A 278 19.14 -12.85 -14.81
N ARG A 279 19.96 -12.60 -13.77
CA ARG A 279 20.75 -11.38 -13.58
C ARG A 279 22.25 -11.58 -13.86
N SER A 280 22.73 -12.80 -14.08
CA SER A 280 24.11 -13.06 -14.45
C SER A 280 24.21 -13.48 -15.91
N ASP A 281 24.31 -12.50 -16.80
CA ASP A 281 25.07 -12.56 -18.07
C ASP A 281 25.13 -11.11 -18.56
N ALA A 282 25.96 -10.33 -17.90
CA ALA A 282 26.23 -8.93 -18.24
C ALA A 282 27.09 -8.77 -19.51
N ASP A 283 27.27 -9.84 -20.29
CA ASP A 283 28.21 -9.92 -21.41
C ASP A 283 27.57 -10.10 -22.79
N ASP A 284 26.27 -9.84 -22.95
CA ASP A 284 25.75 -9.49 -24.28
C ASP A 284 25.80 -7.95 -24.40
N PRO A 285 26.74 -7.37 -25.17
CA PRO A 285 26.91 -5.93 -25.30
C PRO A 285 25.80 -5.33 -26.19
N MET A 286 24.53 -5.61 -25.87
CA MET A 286 23.37 -5.01 -26.51
C MET A 286 23.21 -3.59 -25.97
N ARG A 287 24.02 -2.67 -26.50
CA ARG A 287 23.82 -1.23 -26.33
C ARG A 287 22.52 -0.84 -27.03
N LEU A 288 21.42 -0.77 -26.28
CA LEU A 288 20.19 -0.09 -26.70
C LEU A 288 20.56 1.34 -27.14
N GLY A 289 20.68 1.55 -28.45
CA GLY A 289 21.22 2.78 -29.03
C GLY A 289 20.38 4.03 -28.73
N GLY A 290 20.88 5.21 -29.12
CA GLY A 290 20.20 6.49 -28.94
C GLY A 290 18.77 6.55 -29.47
N TYR A 291 18.43 5.69 -30.43
CA TYR A 291 17.07 5.51 -30.95
C TYR A 291 16.05 5.19 -29.83
N PHE A 292 16.34 4.30 -28.88
CA PHE A 292 15.36 3.96 -27.83
C PHE A 292 15.06 5.12 -26.87
N LYS A 293 16.00 6.05 -26.69
CA LYS A 293 15.78 7.30 -25.94
C LYS A 293 14.84 8.22 -26.70
N LEU A 294 15.08 8.42 -28.01
CA LEU A 294 14.19 9.20 -28.88
C LEU A 294 12.80 8.56 -29.00
N LYS A 295 12.74 7.23 -29.11
CA LYS A 295 11.52 6.44 -29.17
C LYS A 295 10.63 6.71 -27.96
N ARG A 296 11.20 6.88 -26.77
CA ARG A 296 10.42 7.22 -25.57
C ARG A 296 9.67 8.55 -25.71
N ILE A 297 10.30 9.56 -26.32
CA ILE A 297 9.66 10.87 -26.56
C ILE A 297 8.53 10.70 -27.59
N ILE A 298 8.78 9.95 -28.66
CA ILE A 298 7.78 9.64 -29.69
C ILE A 298 6.58 8.89 -29.08
N ASP A 299 6.83 7.88 -28.24
CA ASP A 299 5.78 7.12 -27.56
C ASP A 299 4.93 8.01 -26.65
N LEU A 300 5.55 8.93 -25.91
CA LEU A 300 4.84 9.83 -25.00
C LEU A 300 3.91 10.79 -25.77
N ILE A 301 4.44 11.44 -26.81
CA ILE A 301 3.68 12.36 -27.66
C ILE A 301 2.58 11.60 -28.42
N GLY A 302 2.94 10.47 -29.02
CA GLY A 302 2.03 9.63 -29.80
C GLY A 302 0.90 9.05 -28.96
N ALA A 303 1.20 8.51 -27.76
CA ALA A 303 0.18 7.98 -26.87
C ALA A 303 -0.72 9.08 -26.31
N GLY A 304 -0.17 10.25 -26.00
CA GLY A 304 -0.96 11.42 -25.57
C GLY A 304 -1.91 11.89 -26.67
N ALA A 305 -1.41 12.02 -27.91
CA ALA A 305 -2.22 12.39 -29.06
C ALA A 305 -3.30 11.34 -29.37
N LEU A 306 -2.98 10.05 -29.36
CA LEU A 306 -3.96 8.97 -29.56
C LEU A 306 -5.01 8.96 -28.45
N LEU A 307 -4.62 9.14 -27.18
CA LEU A 307 -5.55 9.15 -26.07
C LEU A 307 -6.55 10.31 -26.18
N LEU A 308 -6.09 11.49 -26.59
CA LEU A 308 -6.96 12.65 -26.84
C LEU A 308 -7.86 12.42 -28.06
N ALA A 309 -7.30 11.94 -29.17
CA ALA A 309 -8.07 11.71 -30.40
C ALA A 309 -9.12 10.60 -30.23
N LEU A 310 -8.80 9.54 -29.48
CA LEU A 310 -9.68 8.42 -29.19
C LEU A 310 -10.54 8.64 -27.94
N MET A 311 -10.48 9.81 -27.30
CA MET A 311 -11.22 10.09 -26.06
C MET A 311 -12.74 9.89 -26.20
N PRO A 312 -13.42 10.37 -27.27
CA PRO A 312 -14.85 10.11 -27.46
C PRO A 312 -15.16 8.61 -27.56
N LEU A 313 -14.34 7.87 -28.31
CA LEU A 313 -14.50 6.43 -28.48
C LEU A 313 -14.24 5.66 -27.18
N THR A 314 -13.28 6.13 -26.38
CA THR A 314 -12.96 5.57 -25.05
C THR A 314 -14.14 5.74 -24.11
N LEU A 315 -14.81 6.90 -24.12
CA LEU A 315 -16.02 7.14 -23.32
C LEU A 315 -17.19 6.27 -23.76
N ILE A 316 -17.39 6.10 -25.06
CA ILE A 316 -18.43 5.21 -25.60
C ILE A 316 -18.14 3.75 -25.18
N ALA A 317 -16.91 3.27 -25.36
CA ALA A 317 -16.51 1.93 -24.95
C ALA A 317 -16.68 1.73 -23.43
N ALA A 318 -16.27 2.72 -22.63
CA ALA A 318 -16.48 2.74 -21.18
C ALA A 318 -17.96 2.62 -20.80
N TYR A 319 -18.84 3.39 -21.44
CA TYR A 319 -20.28 3.32 -21.22
C TYR A 319 -20.86 1.96 -21.61
N LEU A 320 -20.48 1.43 -22.78
CA LEU A 320 -20.91 0.11 -23.24
C LEU A 320 -20.49 -1.00 -22.26
N VAL A 321 -19.27 -0.94 -21.74
CA VAL A 321 -18.77 -1.88 -20.71
C VAL A 321 -19.57 -1.75 -19.42
N LEU A 322 -19.87 -0.52 -18.99
CA LEU A 322 -20.64 -0.27 -17.77
C LEU A 322 -22.05 -0.84 -17.86
N VAL A 323 -22.72 -0.69 -19.00
CA VAL A 323 -24.07 -1.22 -19.23
C VAL A 323 -24.06 -2.73 -19.40
N ASP A 324 -23.05 -3.29 -20.08
CA ASP A 324 -22.96 -4.71 -20.37
C ASP A 324 -22.50 -5.53 -19.16
N VAL A 325 -21.30 -5.23 -18.63
CA VAL A 325 -20.64 -6.04 -17.60
C VAL A 325 -20.74 -5.42 -16.20
N GLY A 326 -20.93 -4.11 -16.11
CA GLY A 326 -21.01 -3.38 -14.84
C GLY A 326 -19.66 -2.90 -14.31
N ALA A 327 -19.67 -2.29 -13.13
CA ALA A 327 -18.47 -1.84 -12.45
C ALA A 327 -17.73 -3.03 -11.78
N PRO A 328 -16.38 -3.06 -11.79
CA PRO A 328 -15.47 -2.09 -12.41
C PRO A 328 -15.35 -2.27 -13.94
N MET A 329 -15.25 -1.15 -14.65
CA MET A 329 -15.10 -1.11 -16.11
C MET A 329 -13.70 -1.50 -16.59
N ILE A 330 -12.67 -1.13 -15.83
CA ILE A 330 -11.28 -1.44 -16.15
C ILE A 330 -10.84 -2.59 -15.25
N PHE A 331 -10.20 -3.59 -15.83
CA PHE A 331 -9.47 -4.61 -15.10
C PHE A 331 -7.98 -4.55 -15.45
N TRP A 332 -7.15 -5.17 -14.63
CA TRP A 332 -5.71 -5.17 -14.79
C TRP A 332 -5.15 -6.59 -14.77
N GLN A 333 -4.02 -6.77 -15.44
CA GLN A 333 -3.26 -8.04 -15.45
C GLN A 333 -1.79 -7.78 -15.19
N GLN A 334 -1.15 -8.61 -14.37
CA GLN A 334 0.30 -8.53 -14.18
C GLN A 334 1.02 -9.11 -15.40
N ARG A 335 1.94 -8.33 -15.97
CA ARG A 335 2.78 -8.70 -17.13
C ARG A 335 4.24 -8.46 -16.82
N ILE A 336 5.12 -9.02 -17.65
CA ILE A 336 6.57 -8.77 -17.60
C ILE A 336 6.92 -7.75 -18.69
N GLY A 337 7.60 -6.68 -18.29
CA GLY A 337 8.07 -5.61 -19.16
C GLY A 337 9.60 -5.57 -19.24
N GLN A 338 10.14 -4.41 -19.60
CA GLN A 338 11.57 -4.25 -19.87
C GLN A 338 12.43 -4.69 -18.66
N ASN A 339 13.51 -5.40 -18.93
CA ASN A 339 14.46 -5.95 -17.94
C ASN A 339 13.80 -6.84 -16.88
N GLY A 340 12.70 -7.52 -17.23
CA GLY A 340 11.99 -8.41 -16.31
C GLY A 340 11.09 -7.72 -15.29
N ARG A 341 10.92 -6.39 -15.37
CA ARG A 341 10.09 -5.64 -14.43
C ARG A 341 8.61 -6.01 -14.58
N ARG A 342 7.95 -6.31 -13.46
CA ARG A 342 6.50 -6.60 -13.43
C ARG A 342 5.73 -5.28 -13.50
N PHE A 343 4.68 -5.23 -14.32
CA PHE A 343 3.78 -4.07 -14.41
C PHE A 343 2.32 -4.49 -14.58
N LEU A 344 1.40 -3.55 -14.35
CA LEU A 344 -0.05 -3.77 -14.45
C LEU A 344 -0.56 -3.30 -15.82
N LEU A 345 -0.93 -4.23 -16.68
CA LEU A 345 -1.55 -3.95 -17.98
C LEU A 345 -3.04 -3.63 -17.80
N TYR A 346 -3.49 -2.45 -18.23
CA TYR A 346 -4.90 -2.05 -18.12
C TYR A 346 -5.71 -2.42 -19.37
N LYS A 347 -6.93 -2.94 -19.18
CA LYS A 347 -7.88 -3.25 -20.25
C LYS A 347 -9.32 -2.99 -19.81
N PHE A 348 -10.22 -2.74 -20.76
CA PHE A 348 -11.64 -2.78 -20.44
C PHE A 348 -12.13 -4.21 -20.19
N ARG A 349 -13.00 -4.35 -19.21
CA ARG A 349 -13.60 -5.62 -18.81
C ARG A 349 -14.67 -6.02 -19.82
N THR A 350 -14.54 -7.22 -20.39
CA THR A 350 -15.46 -7.74 -21.41
C THR A 350 -16.15 -9.04 -21.01
N TYR A 351 -15.69 -9.68 -19.92
CA TYR A 351 -16.31 -10.90 -19.37
C TYR A 351 -17.19 -10.60 -18.16
N HIS A 352 -18.38 -11.21 -18.14
CA HIS A 352 -19.21 -11.31 -16.96
C HIS A 352 -18.54 -12.11 -15.84
N ALA A 353 -19.09 -11.94 -14.64
CA ALA A 353 -18.63 -12.65 -13.45
C ALA A 353 -18.61 -14.18 -13.68
N PRO A 354 -17.63 -14.89 -13.11
CA PRO A 354 -17.52 -16.34 -13.28
C PRO A 354 -18.61 -17.14 -12.55
N TYR A 355 -19.43 -16.49 -11.72
CA TYR A 355 -20.51 -17.11 -10.97
C TYR A 355 -21.80 -16.29 -11.08
N ASP A 356 -22.94 -16.98 -11.08
CA ASP A 356 -24.27 -16.34 -11.03
C ASP A 356 -24.63 -15.91 -9.59
N LYS A 357 -25.80 -15.27 -9.44
CA LYS A 357 -26.33 -14.83 -8.13
C LYS A 357 -26.59 -15.98 -7.13
N HIS A 358 -26.60 -17.23 -7.60
CA HIS A 358 -26.77 -18.43 -6.78
C HIS A 358 -25.45 -19.16 -6.52
N GLY A 359 -24.31 -18.57 -6.93
CA GLY A 359 -22.98 -19.16 -6.74
C GLY A 359 -22.62 -20.26 -7.73
N ARG A 360 -23.41 -20.47 -8.80
CA ARG A 360 -23.12 -21.48 -9.83
C ARG A 360 -22.12 -20.93 -10.84
N LYS A 361 -21.11 -21.73 -11.18
CA LYS A 361 -20.09 -21.36 -12.16
C LYS A 361 -20.71 -21.19 -13.54
N ILE A 362 -20.47 -20.05 -14.17
CA ILE A 362 -20.91 -19.77 -15.54
C ILE A 362 -19.80 -20.25 -16.49
N PRO A 363 -20.12 -21.11 -17.48
CA PRO A 363 -19.20 -21.50 -18.54
C PRO A 363 -18.57 -20.30 -19.26
N GLU A 364 -17.30 -20.41 -19.68
CA GLU A 364 -16.55 -19.27 -20.24
C GLU A 364 -17.15 -18.73 -21.55
N ASP A 365 -17.66 -19.61 -22.39
CA ASP A 365 -18.39 -19.31 -23.63
C ASP A 365 -19.65 -18.47 -23.39
N GLN A 366 -20.28 -18.61 -22.22
CA GLN A 366 -21.47 -17.85 -21.83
C GLN A 366 -21.14 -16.54 -21.10
N ARG A 367 -19.87 -16.34 -20.72
CA ARG A 367 -19.43 -15.14 -19.99
C ARG A 367 -19.08 -13.97 -20.91
N LEU A 368 -18.97 -14.19 -22.22
CA LEU A 368 -18.63 -13.15 -23.19
C LEU A 368 -19.89 -12.71 -23.97
N SER A 369 -20.36 -11.49 -23.70
CA SER A 369 -21.56 -10.95 -24.34
C SER A 369 -21.35 -10.61 -25.82
N LYS A 370 -22.44 -10.23 -26.52
CA LYS A 370 -22.33 -9.68 -27.89
C LYS A 370 -21.57 -8.35 -27.92
N ILE A 371 -21.77 -7.49 -26.92
CA ILE A 371 -21.09 -6.20 -26.79
C ILE A 371 -19.61 -6.42 -26.48
N GLY A 372 -19.29 -7.27 -25.51
CA GLY A 372 -17.92 -7.66 -25.17
C GLY A 372 -17.19 -8.28 -26.36
N ARG A 373 -17.86 -9.11 -27.18
CA ARG A 373 -17.30 -9.60 -28.46
C ARG A 373 -16.99 -8.47 -29.43
N ALA A 374 -17.90 -7.53 -29.63
CA ALA A 374 -17.70 -6.39 -30.54
C ALA A 374 -16.54 -5.49 -30.08
N ILE A 375 -16.47 -5.18 -28.79
CA ILE A 375 -15.39 -4.39 -28.18
C ILE A 375 -14.02 -5.06 -28.42
N ARG A 376 -13.92 -6.38 -28.23
CA ARG A 376 -12.68 -7.14 -28.48
C ARG A 376 -12.34 -7.23 -29.96
N ALA A 377 -13.33 -7.45 -30.82
CA ALA A 377 -13.13 -7.51 -32.27
C ALA A 377 -12.59 -6.18 -32.81
N ALA A 378 -13.08 -5.06 -32.29
CA ALA A 378 -12.61 -3.72 -32.61
C ALA A 378 -11.36 -3.29 -31.81
N ARG A 379 -10.82 -4.18 -30.94
CA ARG A 379 -9.70 -3.91 -30.01
C ARG A 379 -9.87 -2.67 -29.12
N LEU A 380 -11.12 -2.25 -28.90
CA LEU A 380 -11.43 -1.11 -28.03
C LEU A 380 -11.08 -1.42 -26.57
N ASP A 381 -11.03 -2.70 -26.19
CA ASP A 381 -10.61 -3.12 -24.85
C ASP A 381 -9.14 -2.81 -24.54
N GLU A 382 -8.32 -2.56 -25.56
CA GLU A 382 -6.90 -2.30 -25.43
C GLU A 382 -6.55 -0.81 -25.29
N ILE A 383 -7.50 0.10 -25.52
CA ILE A 383 -7.27 1.55 -25.42
C ILE A 383 -6.70 1.98 -24.05
N PRO A 384 -7.15 1.43 -22.89
CA PRO A 384 -6.56 1.78 -21.60
C PRO A 384 -5.05 1.51 -21.49
N GLN A 385 -4.47 0.65 -22.33
CA GLN A 385 -3.03 0.40 -22.37
C GLN A 385 -2.22 1.64 -22.80
N LEU A 386 -2.84 2.63 -23.46
CA LEU A 386 -2.18 3.91 -23.75
C LEU A 386 -1.72 4.61 -22.46
N LEU A 387 -2.42 4.41 -21.33
CA LEU A 387 -1.97 4.89 -20.03
C LEU A 387 -0.66 4.21 -19.59
N ASN A 388 -0.49 2.90 -19.87
CA ASN A 388 0.77 2.20 -19.59
C ASN A 388 1.93 2.74 -20.44
N VAL A 389 1.64 3.18 -21.67
CA VAL A 389 2.64 3.87 -22.50
C VAL A 389 2.99 5.21 -21.88
N LEU A 390 2.01 6.03 -21.45
CA LEU A 390 2.30 7.31 -20.80
C LEU A 390 3.11 7.13 -19.50
N ILE A 391 2.75 6.16 -18.65
CA ILE A 391 3.47 5.83 -17.40
C ILE A 391 4.91 5.36 -17.68
N GLY A 392 5.13 4.67 -18.80
CA GLY A 392 6.46 4.22 -19.23
C GLY A 392 6.74 2.74 -19.02
N ASP A 393 5.71 1.96 -18.68
CA ASP A 393 5.76 0.50 -18.63
C ASP A 393 5.77 -0.11 -20.04
N MET A 394 5.12 0.56 -20.99
CA MET A 394 4.97 0.13 -22.37
C MET A 394 5.48 1.18 -23.38
N SER A 395 5.58 0.74 -24.62
CA SER A 395 5.82 1.51 -25.84
C SER A 395 4.60 1.38 -26.76
N LEU A 396 4.42 2.28 -27.73
CA LEU A 396 3.39 2.07 -28.77
C LEU A 396 3.73 0.83 -29.61
N ILE A 397 5.02 0.65 -29.92
CA ILE A 397 5.54 -0.42 -30.77
C ILE A 397 6.63 -1.19 -30.02
N GLY A 398 6.49 -2.51 -29.97
CA GLY A 398 7.42 -3.40 -29.28
C GLY A 398 6.90 -4.83 -29.15
N PRO A 399 7.65 -5.72 -28.50
CA PRO A 399 7.24 -7.10 -28.24
C PRO A 399 5.93 -7.17 -27.45
N ARG A 400 5.09 -8.19 -27.70
CA ARG A 400 3.84 -8.34 -26.95
C ARG A 400 4.11 -8.65 -25.47
N PRO A 401 3.42 -8.02 -24.51
CA PRO A 401 3.56 -8.35 -23.08
C PRO A 401 2.90 -9.70 -22.78
N LEU A 402 3.72 -10.73 -22.53
CA LEU A 402 3.26 -12.08 -22.18
C LEU A 402 2.97 -12.21 -20.67
N LEU A 403 2.17 -13.21 -20.29
CA LEU A 403 1.98 -13.55 -18.88
C LEU A 403 3.30 -14.10 -18.32
N PRO A 404 3.53 -14.03 -16.99
CA PRO A 404 4.73 -14.61 -16.38
C PRO A 404 4.94 -16.09 -16.70
N HIS A 405 3.86 -16.87 -16.86
CA HIS A 405 3.93 -18.31 -17.19
C HIS A 405 3.98 -18.61 -18.69
N ASP A 406 3.75 -17.62 -19.56
CA ASP A 406 3.79 -17.76 -21.02
C ASP A 406 5.15 -17.36 -21.60
N GLN A 407 6.13 -17.04 -20.76
CA GLN A 407 7.46 -16.63 -21.21
C GLN A 407 8.17 -17.80 -21.90
N PRO A 408 8.94 -17.55 -22.98
CA PRO A 408 9.80 -18.56 -23.57
C PRO A 408 10.90 -18.98 -22.58
N SER A 409 11.59 -20.08 -22.90
CA SER A 409 12.67 -20.63 -22.05
C SER A 409 13.79 -19.63 -21.77
N ASP A 410 14.11 -18.75 -22.73
CA ASP A 410 15.04 -17.62 -22.53
C ASP A 410 14.36 -16.28 -22.88
N PRO A 411 13.73 -15.61 -21.91
CA PRO A 411 13.04 -14.35 -22.16
C PRO A 411 14.00 -13.15 -22.18
N ARG A 412 15.30 -13.31 -21.91
CA ARG A 412 16.22 -12.19 -21.68
C ARG A 412 16.24 -11.24 -22.87
N ARG A 413 16.41 -11.77 -24.09
CA ARG A 413 16.52 -10.97 -25.32
C ARG A 413 15.25 -10.21 -25.65
N ARG A 414 14.06 -10.85 -25.55
CA ARG A 414 12.78 -10.19 -25.81
C ARG A 414 12.46 -9.08 -24.80
N LEU A 415 12.98 -9.18 -23.57
CA LEU A 415 12.74 -8.22 -22.49
C LEU A 415 13.71 -7.03 -22.49
N LEU A 416 14.61 -6.91 -23.47
CA LEU A 416 15.53 -5.77 -23.57
C LEU A 416 14.82 -4.48 -24.01
N ALA A 417 13.69 -4.57 -24.71
CA ALA A 417 12.85 -3.44 -25.07
C ALA A 417 11.56 -3.37 -24.23
N ARG A 418 10.97 -2.18 -24.15
CA ARG A 418 9.62 -2.04 -23.59
C ARG A 418 8.61 -2.81 -24.45
N PRO A 419 7.67 -3.54 -23.83
CA PRO A 419 6.62 -4.20 -24.58
C PRO A 419 5.73 -3.17 -25.30
N GLY A 420 5.18 -3.57 -26.44
CA GLY A 420 4.36 -2.75 -27.33
C GLY A 420 2.87 -3.05 -27.25
N ILE A 421 2.05 -2.05 -27.58
CA ILE A 421 0.63 -2.27 -27.90
C ILE A 421 0.55 -3.09 -29.21
N THR A 422 1.24 -2.62 -30.24
CA THR A 422 1.47 -3.35 -31.51
C THR A 422 2.94 -3.73 -31.64
N GLY A 423 3.26 -4.64 -32.57
CA GLY A 423 4.63 -5.12 -32.75
C GLY A 423 4.83 -5.90 -34.04
N TRP A 424 6.10 -6.13 -34.39
CA TRP A 424 6.48 -6.83 -35.62
C TRP A 424 5.93 -8.25 -35.70
N ALA A 425 5.99 -9.01 -34.60
CA ALA A 425 5.43 -10.36 -34.52
C ALA A 425 3.89 -10.36 -34.65
N GLN A 426 3.22 -9.35 -34.10
CA GLN A 426 1.76 -9.24 -34.19
C GLN A 426 1.29 -9.07 -35.64
N LEU A 427 2.05 -8.34 -36.47
CA LEU A 427 1.69 -8.07 -37.87
C LEU A 427 2.06 -9.20 -38.83
N ASN A 428 3.21 -9.86 -38.61
CA ASN A 428 3.74 -10.84 -39.57
C ASN A 428 3.41 -12.30 -39.22
N GLY A 429 2.71 -12.54 -38.11
CA GLY A 429 2.35 -13.89 -37.68
C GLY A 429 1.10 -14.00 -36.80
N GLY A 430 0.71 -12.94 -36.09
CA GLY A 430 -0.59 -12.85 -35.41
C GLY A 430 -0.86 -14.04 -34.48
N THR A 431 -2.00 -14.71 -34.66
CA THR A 431 -2.33 -15.94 -33.92
C THR A 431 -1.81 -17.22 -34.59
N ILE A 432 -1.34 -17.15 -35.84
CA ILE A 432 -1.07 -18.30 -36.71
C ILE A 432 0.29 -18.93 -36.44
N VAL A 433 1.32 -18.12 -36.18
CA VAL A 433 2.70 -18.60 -35.99
C VAL A 433 2.95 -19.14 -34.56
N THR A 434 3.91 -20.05 -34.44
CA THR A 434 4.30 -20.72 -33.19
C THR A 434 4.92 -19.74 -32.18
N PRO A 435 4.92 -20.06 -30.87
CA PRO A 435 5.57 -19.21 -29.86
C PRO A 435 7.05 -18.90 -30.16
N ASP A 436 7.80 -19.88 -30.65
CA ASP A 436 9.21 -19.73 -31.00
C ASP A 436 9.44 -18.78 -32.19
N GLU A 437 8.55 -18.83 -33.18
CA GLU A 437 8.56 -17.93 -34.33
C GLU A 437 8.21 -16.50 -33.93
N LYS A 438 7.25 -16.32 -33.01
CA LYS A 438 6.93 -14.99 -32.43
C LYS A 438 8.11 -14.42 -31.69
N ASP A 439 8.79 -15.25 -30.92
CA ASP A 439 9.97 -14.84 -30.18
C ASP A 439 11.11 -14.43 -31.12
N ALA A 440 11.34 -15.19 -32.20
CA ALA A 440 12.30 -14.80 -33.24
C ALA A 440 11.97 -13.45 -33.89
N LEU A 441 10.69 -13.20 -34.20
CA LEU A 441 10.22 -11.93 -34.76
C LEU A 441 10.37 -10.76 -33.77
N ASP A 442 10.08 -11.00 -32.48
CA ASP A 442 10.24 -10.01 -31.42
C ASP A 442 11.72 -9.65 -31.23
N ILE A 443 12.61 -10.64 -31.16
CA ILE A 443 14.07 -10.41 -31.03
C ILE A 443 14.62 -9.69 -32.26
N TRP A 444 14.21 -10.12 -33.47
CA TRP A 444 14.62 -9.47 -34.71
C TRP A 444 14.23 -7.98 -34.72
N TYR A 445 13.01 -7.66 -34.28
CA TYR A 445 12.57 -6.26 -34.16
C TYR A 445 13.48 -5.46 -33.22
N ILE A 446 13.81 -6.00 -32.04
CA ILE A 446 14.63 -5.29 -31.06
C ILE A 446 16.01 -4.93 -31.65
N HIS A 447 16.60 -5.83 -32.44
CA HIS A 447 17.88 -5.59 -33.10
C HIS A 447 17.82 -4.60 -34.26
N HIS A 448 16.70 -4.54 -34.99
CA HIS A 448 16.55 -3.70 -36.19
C HIS A 448 15.66 -2.48 -35.94
N ALA A 449 15.39 -2.17 -34.67
CA ALA A 449 14.46 -1.12 -34.27
C ALA A 449 14.96 0.24 -34.78
N SER A 450 14.13 0.90 -35.59
CA SER A 450 14.41 2.18 -36.21
C SER A 450 13.12 2.95 -36.44
N ILE A 451 13.22 4.27 -36.64
CA ILE A 451 12.06 5.13 -36.89
C ILE A 451 11.29 4.65 -38.13
N TRP A 452 12.00 4.26 -39.19
CA TRP A 452 11.40 3.75 -40.42
C TRP A 452 10.67 2.42 -40.22
N LEU A 453 11.25 1.51 -39.44
CA LEU A 453 10.60 0.24 -39.12
C LEU A 453 9.34 0.46 -38.28
N ASP A 454 9.42 1.35 -37.28
CA ASP A 454 8.25 1.74 -36.48
C ASP A 454 7.15 2.35 -37.34
N LEU A 455 7.48 3.30 -38.23
CA LEU A 455 6.51 3.90 -39.14
C LEU A 455 5.86 2.84 -40.04
N LYS A 456 6.65 1.89 -40.56
CA LYS A 456 6.14 0.74 -41.32
C LYS A 456 5.18 -0.09 -40.49
N ILE A 457 5.47 -0.33 -39.21
CA ILE A 457 4.60 -1.04 -38.28
C ILE A 457 3.30 -0.26 -38.04
N VAL A 458 3.34 1.06 -37.85
CA VAL A 458 2.13 1.89 -37.67
C VAL A 458 1.21 1.78 -38.88
N VAL A 459 1.76 2.04 -40.09
CA VAL A 459 0.98 1.99 -41.34
C VAL A 459 0.42 0.60 -41.56
N SER A 460 1.23 -0.43 -41.32
CA SER A 460 0.80 -1.81 -41.47
C SER A 460 -0.24 -2.20 -40.43
N THR A 461 -0.17 -1.69 -39.19
CA THR A 461 -1.20 -1.89 -38.15
C THR A 461 -2.53 -1.27 -38.57
N PHE A 462 -2.51 -0.07 -39.16
CA PHE A 462 -3.72 0.57 -39.69
C PHE A 462 -4.34 -0.25 -40.85
N LEU A 463 -3.52 -0.73 -41.78
CA LEU A 463 -3.98 -1.56 -42.91
C LEU A 463 -4.45 -2.96 -42.46
N PHE A 464 -3.82 -3.51 -41.42
CA PHE A 464 -4.16 -4.82 -40.84
C PHE A 464 -5.60 -4.82 -40.29
N ALA A 465 -6.05 -3.70 -39.73
CA ALA A 465 -7.44 -3.53 -39.27
C ALA A 465 -8.48 -3.76 -40.39
N PHE A 466 -8.11 -3.56 -41.66
CA PHE A 466 -8.99 -3.75 -42.82
C PHE A 466 -8.75 -5.06 -43.58
N LYS A 467 -7.53 -5.61 -43.55
CA LYS A 467 -7.12 -6.76 -44.40
C LYS A 467 -7.11 -8.12 -43.70
N GLY A 468 -7.22 -8.16 -42.38
CA GLY A 468 -7.18 -9.40 -41.58
C GLY A 468 -5.77 -9.99 -41.40
N GLU A 469 -5.66 -11.07 -40.62
CA GLU A 469 -4.37 -11.71 -40.31
C GLU A 469 -3.77 -12.42 -41.54
N LYS A 470 -2.49 -12.18 -41.84
CA LYS A 470 -1.72 -12.89 -42.87
C LYS A 470 -0.31 -13.17 -42.38
N VAL A 471 0.20 -14.37 -42.65
CA VAL A 471 1.61 -14.72 -42.39
C VAL A 471 2.46 -14.18 -43.53
N ASN A 472 3.59 -13.57 -43.19
CA ASN A 472 4.58 -13.16 -44.17
C ASN A 472 5.79 -14.11 -44.10
N ASP A 473 5.73 -15.18 -44.90
CA ASP A 473 6.73 -16.26 -44.86
C ASP A 473 8.16 -15.76 -45.09
N LEU A 474 8.34 -14.73 -45.92
CA LEU A 474 9.66 -14.14 -46.18
C LEU A 474 10.24 -13.48 -44.93
N VAL A 475 9.43 -12.68 -44.23
CA VAL A 475 9.83 -12.00 -43.00
C VAL A 475 10.09 -13.02 -41.88
N LEU A 476 9.25 -14.05 -41.80
CA LEU A 476 9.40 -15.11 -40.82
C LEU A 476 10.68 -15.91 -41.05
N GLN A 477 10.94 -16.34 -42.28
CA GLN A 477 12.18 -17.02 -42.64
C GLN A 477 13.41 -16.16 -42.37
N GLN A 478 13.35 -14.86 -42.64
CA GLN A 478 14.43 -13.93 -42.33
C GLN A 478 14.71 -13.86 -40.83
N ALA A 479 13.68 -13.73 -40.00
CA ALA A 479 13.83 -13.69 -38.54
C ALA A 479 14.38 -15.01 -37.98
N MET A 480 13.91 -16.15 -38.50
CA MET A 480 14.38 -17.48 -38.09
C MET A 480 15.82 -17.74 -38.52
N ARG A 481 16.21 -17.37 -39.74
CA ARG A 481 17.61 -17.44 -40.20
C ARG A 481 18.52 -16.60 -39.32
N TRP A 482 18.12 -15.34 -39.08
CA TRP A 482 18.86 -14.43 -38.21
C TRP A 482 19.01 -15.01 -36.79
N ARG A 483 17.94 -15.57 -36.21
CA ARG A 483 18.00 -16.23 -34.89
C ARG A 483 18.97 -17.40 -34.90
N ASN A 484 18.94 -18.26 -35.91
CA ASN A 484 19.82 -19.42 -35.99
C ASN A 484 21.30 -19.03 -36.15
N GLU A 485 21.60 -18.07 -37.02
CA GLU A 485 22.96 -17.53 -37.22
C GLU A 485 23.51 -16.94 -35.91
N ASN A 486 22.70 -16.16 -35.19
CA ASN A 486 23.11 -15.48 -33.96
C ASN A 486 22.94 -16.34 -32.68
N ALA A 487 22.28 -17.49 -32.76
CA ALA A 487 22.25 -18.50 -31.68
C ALA A 487 23.46 -19.43 -31.73
N THR A 488 24.03 -19.64 -32.93
CA THR A 488 25.20 -20.52 -33.11
C THR A 488 26.46 -19.92 -32.47
N VAL A 489 26.60 -18.59 -32.47
CA VAL A 489 27.71 -17.89 -31.80
C VAL A 489 27.71 -18.13 -30.28
N THR A 490 26.54 -18.24 -29.64
CA THR A 490 26.44 -18.53 -28.20
C THR A 490 26.80 -19.99 -27.87
N ARG A 491 26.57 -20.94 -28.81
CA ARG A 491 27.02 -22.33 -28.65
C ARG A 491 28.53 -22.49 -28.79
N PHE A 492 29.20 -21.73 -29.67
CA PHE A 492 30.65 -21.79 -29.79
C PHE A 492 31.37 -21.25 -28.55
N VAL A 493 30.84 -20.19 -27.92
CA VAL A 493 31.39 -19.65 -26.67
C VAL A 493 31.17 -20.59 -25.48
N GLN A 494 30.03 -21.29 -25.41
CA GLN A 494 29.80 -22.30 -24.36
C GLN A 494 30.55 -23.61 -24.59
N ALA A 495 30.81 -23.99 -25.85
CA ALA A 495 31.59 -25.19 -26.17
C ALA A 495 33.09 -25.03 -25.90
N GLU A 496 33.64 -23.82 -26.01
CA GLU A 496 35.04 -23.54 -25.64
C GLU A 496 35.25 -23.40 -24.11
N GLN A 497 34.21 -23.05 -23.35
CA GLN A 497 34.29 -22.90 -21.88
C GLN A 497 33.95 -24.18 -21.10
N PHE A 498 33.40 -25.20 -21.75
CA PHE A 498 33.17 -26.53 -21.19
C PHE A 498 33.78 -27.60 -22.10
N ALA A 499 35.11 -27.60 -22.20
CA ALA A 499 35.86 -28.80 -22.52
C ALA A 499 36.28 -29.49 -21.22
N PRO A 500 35.50 -30.45 -20.67
CA PRO A 500 36.09 -31.42 -19.77
C PRO A 500 36.97 -32.36 -20.60
N GLU A 501 38.22 -32.55 -20.17
CA GLU A 501 39.21 -33.50 -20.69
C GLU A 501 38.76 -34.98 -20.75
N SER A 502 37.47 -35.28 -20.56
CA SER A 502 36.95 -36.65 -20.41
C SER A 502 36.21 -37.21 -21.63
N LEU A 503 36.27 -36.58 -22.81
CA LEU A 503 35.61 -37.08 -24.04
C LEU A 503 36.56 -37.69 -25.08
N LEU A 504 37.79 -38.04 -24.69
CA LEU A 504 38.70 -38.86 -25.52
C LEU A 504 38.77 -40.34 -25.09
N GLU A 505 38.18 -40.75 -23.96
CA GLU A 505 38.21 -42.15 -23.51
C GLU A 505 36.94 -42.98 -23.83
N ALA A 506 35.82 -42.33 -24.15
CA ALA A 506 34.52 -43.02 -24.30
C ALA A 506 34.20 -43.49 -25.74
N ARG A 507 35.20 -43.62 -26.63
CA ARG A 507 35.02 -44.11 -28.01
C ARG A 507 35.83 -45.37 -28.34
N SER A 508 36.22 -46.14 -27.32
CA SER A 508 36.96 -47.41 -27.49
C SER A 508 36.30 -48.65 -26.86
N ARG A 509 35.12 -48.54 -26.25
CA ARG A 509 34.36 -49.71 -25.79
C ARG A 509 32.85 -49.48 -25.95
N TYR A 510 32.23 -50.45 -26.64
CA TYR A 510 30.82 -50.60 -27.03
C TYR A 510 30.43 -50.05 -28.40
#